data_AF-A0A967ELR8-F1
#
_entry.id   AF-A0A967ELR8-F1
#
_cell.length_a   1.000
_cell.length_b   1.000
_cell.length_c   1.000
_cell.angle_alpha   90.00
_cell.angle_beta   90.00
_cell.angle_gamma   90.00
#
_symmetry.space_group_name_H-M   'P 1'
#
loop_
_entity.id
_entity.type
_entity.pdbx_description
1 polymer ?
#
loop_
_entity_poly.entity_id
_entity_poly.type
_entity_poly.pdbx_seq_one_letter_code
_entity_poly.pdbx_strand_id
1 'polypeptide(L)'
;MKFGHWLNSLGFIEFLALLIILSISAYLANLSFMIFQNWYTEKQKDNPFAEEIRKSPFLFVGITIPFIIILYSILYSHLHTLLSKIF
;
A
#
# COMPACT_ATOMS: atom_id res chain seq x y z
N MET A 1 23.59 4.51 3.84
CA MET A 1 23.58 5.92 3.41
C MET A 1 23.29 6.14 1.91
N LYS A 2 22.64 5.20 1.20
CA LYS A 2 22.23 5.42 -0.21
C LYS A 2 20.79 5.92 -0.34
N PHE A 3 19.89 5.47 0.54
CA PHE A 3 18.47 5.80 0.48
C PHE A 3 18.16 7.27 0.76
N GLY A 4 18.74 7.86 1.81
CA GLY A 4 18.51 9.29 2.11
C GLY A 4 19.04 10.22 1.02
N HIS A 5 20.15 9.86 0.38
CA HIS A 5 20.70 10.64 -0.74
C HIS A 5 19.85 10.48 -2.00
N TRP A 6 19.35 9.26 -2.27
CA TRP A 6 18.39 9.01 -3.35
C TRP A 6 17.08 9.79 -3.13
N LEU A 7 16.54 9.79 -1.91
CA LEU A 7 15.34 10.54 -1.57
C LEU A 7 15.54 12.06 -1.76
N ASN A 8 16.72 12.57 -1.39
CA ASN A 8 17.04 13.99 -1.54
C ASN A 8 17.37 14.40 -2.98
N SER A 9 17.63 13.44 -3.87
CA SER A 9 17.85 13.68 -5.30
C SER A 9 16.56 13.75 -6.13
N LEU A 10 15.41 13.43 -5.51
CA LEU A 10 14.12 13.49 -6.18
C LEU A 10 13.71 14.95 -6.44
N GLY A 11 13.24 15.22 -7.65
CA GLY A 11 12.52 16.46 -7.93
C GLY A 11 11.17 16.49 -7.20
N PHE A 12 10.53 17.67 -7.22
CA PHE A 12 9.25 17.88 -6.53
C PHE A 12 8.14 16.95 -7.05
N ILE A 13 8.10 16.72 -8.36
CA ILE A 13 7.08 15.88 -9.00
C ILE A 13 7.27 14.41 -8.62
N GLU A 14 8.51 13.93 -8.61
CA GLU A 14 8.85 12.56 -8.23
C GLU A 14 8.55 12.32 -6.75
N PHE A 15 8.87 13.28 -5.88
CA PHE A 15 8.49 13.23 -4.48
C PHE A 15 6.98 13.18 -4.29
N LEU A 16 6.23 14.04 -4.99
CA LEU A 16 4.77 14.07 -4.92
C LEU A 16 4.15 12.74 -5.41
N ALA A 17 4.68 12.17 -6.50
CA ALA A 17 4.24 10.88 -7.02
C ALA A 17 4.44 9.75 -6.01
N LEU A 18 5.61 9.70 -5.34
CA LEU A 18 5.88 8.72 -4.28
C LEU A 18 4.94 8.90 -3.09
N LEU A 19 4.67 10.14 -2.68
CA LEU A 19 3.75 10.44 -1.58
C LEU A 19 2.33 9.98 -1.90
N ILE A 20 1.86 10.19 -3.14
CA ILE A 20 0.56 9.71 -3.62
C ILE A 20 0.51 8.17 -3.59
N ILE A 21 1.53 7.48 -4.13
CA ILE A 21 1.58 6.02 -4.13
C ILE A 21 1.55 5.48 -2.70
N LEU A 22 2.34 6.06 -1.80
CA LEU A 22 2.38 5.66 -0.40
C LEU A 22 1.02 5.85 0.29
N SER A 23 0.39 6.99 0.06
CA SER A 23 -0.91 7.33 0.67
C SER A 23 -2.02 6.41 0.20
N ILE A 24 -2.08 6.13 -1.11
CA ILE A 24 -3.07 5.21 -1.70
C ILE A 24 -2.81 3.78 -1.19
N SER A 25 -1.55 3.34 -1.16
CA SER A 25 -1.19 2.01 -0.67
C SER A 25 -1.57 1.80 0.80
N ALA A 26 -1.28 2.79 1.65
CA ALA A 26 -1.64 2.78 3.06
C ALA A 26 -3.16 2.76 3.25
N TYR A 27 -3.90 3.51 2.43
CA TYR A 27 -5.36 3.49 2.43
C TYR A 27 -5.92 2.11 2.06
N LEU A 28 -5.41 1.49 0.98
CA LEU A 28 -5.80 0.14 0.58
C LEU A 28 -5.47 -0.88 1.67
N ALA A 29 -4.30 -0.81 2.29
CA ALA A 29 -3.93 -1.69 3.38
C ALA A 29 -4.89 -1.57 4.57
N ASN A 30 -5.28 -0.36 4.94
CA ASN A 30 -6.26 -0.13 6.00
C ASN A 30 -7.63 -0.71 5.64
N LEU A 31 -8.07 -0.54 4.39
CA LEU A 31 -9.34 -1.09 3.89
C LEU A 31 -9.32 -2.63 3.87
N SER A 32 -8.24 -3.24 3.39
CA SER A 32 -8.06 -4.70 3.44
C SER A 32 -8.08 -5.23 4.87
N PHE A 33 -7.44 -4.53 5.81
CA PHE A 33 -7.48 -4.93 7.22
C PHE A 33 -8.91 -4.87 7.78
N MET A 34 -9.67 -3.81 7.48
CA MET A 34 -11.06 -3.68 7.95
C MET A 34 -11.94 -4.80 7.38
N ILE A 35 -11.79 -5.12 6.09
CA ILE A 35 -12.51 -6.23 5.45
C ILE A 35 -12.17 -7.56 6.14
N PHE A 36 -10.88 -7.82 6.36
CA PHE A 36 -10.41 -9.03 7.02
C PHE A 36 -10.94 -9.15 8.45
N GLN A 37 -10.90 -8.06 9.21
CA GLN A 37 -11.40 -8.02 10.58
C GLN A 37 -12.90 -8.28 10.64
N ASN A 38 -13.69 -7.65 9.76
CA ASN A 38 -15.13 -7.89 9.70
C ASN A 38 -15.45 -9.34 9.34
N TRP A 39 -14.77 -9.89 8.33
CA TRP A 39 -14.93 -11.28 7.92
C TRP A 39 -14.57 -12.26 9.06
N TYR A 40 -13.47 -12.01 9.76
CA TYR A 40 -13.06 -12.83 10.89
C TYR A 40 -14.08 -12.80 12.04
N THR A 41 -14.54 -11.60 12.42
CA THR A 41 -15.56 -11.44 13.47
C THR A 41 -16.87 -12.12 13.08
N GLU A 42 -17.29 -12.02 11.82
CA GLU A 42 -18.48 -12.73 11.33
C GLU A 42 -18.35 -14.25 11.44
N LYS A 43 -17.15 -14.80 11.20
CA LYS A 43 -16.89 -16.23 11.32
C LYS A 43 -16.78 -16.71 12.77
N GLN A 44 -16.48 -15.81 13.70
CA GLN A 44 -16.32 -16.13 15.12
C GLN A 44 -17.52 -15.74 15.99
N LYS A 45 -18.65 -15.34 15.39
CA LYS A 45 -19.86 -14.80 16.07
C LYS A 45 -20.32 -15.52 17.34
N ASP A 46 -20.02 -16.82 17.50
CA ASP A 46 -20.46 -17.62 18.66
C ASP A 46 -19.30 -18.20 19.50
N ASN A 47 -18.05 -17.78 19.28
CA ASN A 47 -16.91 -18.27 20.05
C ASN A 47 -16.54 -17.31 21.20
N PRO A 48 -16.83 -17.65 22.47
CA PRO A 48 -16.47 -16.80 23.63
C PRO A 48 -14.95 -16.73 23.89
N PHE A 49 -14.15 -17.57 23.23
CA PHE A 49 -12.68 -17.58 23.31
C PHE A 49 -11.99 -17.02 22.06
N ALA A 50 -12.76 -16.34 21.20
CA ALA A 50 -12.26 -15.64 20.02
C ALA A 50 -11.20 -14.59 20.38
N GLU A 51 -9.98 -14.73 19.86
CA GLU A 51 -8.97 -13.68 19.99
C GLU A 51 -9.28 -12.48 19.09
N GLU A 52 -9.28 -11.27 19.65
CA GLU A 52 -9.44 -10.04 18.88
C GLU A 52 -8.23 -9.77 17.99
N ILE A 53 -8.44 -9.59 16.69
CA ILE A 53 -7.37 -9.20 15.77
C ILE A 53 -7.01 -7.74 16.01
N ARG A 54 -5.78 -7.50 16.46
CA ARG A 54 -5.23 -6.15 16.68
C ARG A 54 -4.44 -5.68 15.47
N LYS A 55 -4.63 -4.42 15.07
CA LYS A 55 -3.78 -3.75 14.08
C LYS A 55 -2.38 -3.57 14.67
N SER A 56 -1.42 -4.38 14.24
CA SER A 56 -0.01 -4.15 14.57
C SER A 56 0.66 -3.28 13.50
N PRO A 57 1.59 -2.39 13.87
CA PRO A 57 2.35 -1.59 12.90
C PRO A 57 3.08 -2.46 11.86
N PHE A 58 3.62 -3.61 12.29
CA PHE A 58 4.31 -4.55 11.40
C PHE A 58 3.37 -5.21 10.39
N LEU A 59 2.17 -5.63 10.82
CA LEU A 59 1.17 -6.18 9.92
C LEU A 59 0.70 -5.13 8.91
N PHE A 60 0.47 -3.90 9.37
CA PHE A 60 0.06 -2.81 8.49
C PHE A 60 1.11 -2.53 7.40
N VAL A 61 2.38 -2.42 7.79
CA VAL A 61 3.48 -2.23 6.82
C VAL A 61 3.61 -3.43 5.90
N GLY A 62 3.50 -4.66 6.44
CA GLY A 62 3.55 -5.90 5.67
C GLY A 62 2.47 -5.98 4.58
N ILE A 63 1.25 -5.52 4.88
CA ILE A 63 0.13 -5.47 3.91
C ILE A 63 0.32 -4.30 2.92
N THR A 64 0.91 -3.19 3.35
CA THR A 64 1.10 -2.00 2.51
C THR A 64 2.12 -2.24 1.38
N ILE A 65 3.19 -2.98 1.64
CA ILE A 65 4.26 -3.23 0.65
C ILE A 65 3.74 -3.86 -0.66
N PRO A 66 2.94 -4.95 -0.64
CA PRO A 66 2.32 -5.48 -1.84
C PRO A 66 1.53 -4.45 -2.65
N PHE A 67 0.76 -3.58 -1.98
CA PHE A 67 0.00 -2.53 -2.67
C PHE A 67 0.91 -1.50 -3.34
N ILE A 68 2.03 -1.13 -2.71
CA ILE A 68 3.03 -0.25 -3.31
C ILE A 68 3.57 -0.87 -4.61
N ILE A 69 3.93 -2.16 -4.57
CA ILE A 69 4.48 -2.87 -5.74
C ILE A 69 3.46 -2.91 -6.88
N ILE A 70 2.20 -3.26 -6.57
CA ILE A 70 1.12 -3.34 -7.56
C ILE A 70 0.86 -1.97 -8.19
N LEU A 71 0.68 -0.92 -7.37
CA LEU A 71 0.39 0.43 -7.85
C LEU A 71 1.54 0.98 -8.70
N TYR A 72 2.78 0.79 -8.25
CA TYR A 72 3.95 1.20 -9.02
C TYR A 72 4.02 0.48 -10.38
N SER A 73 3.73 -0.82 -10.41
CA SER A 73 3.78 -1.62 -11.64
C SER A 73 2.72 -1.17 -12.65
N ILE A 74 1.50 -0.90 -12.18
CA ILE A 74 0.40 -0.39 -13.02
C ILE A 74 0.76 0.99 -13.57
N LEU A 75 1.24 1.89 -12.70
CA LEU A 75 1.60 3.25 -13.10
C LEU A 75 2.73 3.23 -14.14
N TYR A 76 3.78 2.43 -13.89
CA TYR A 76 4.90 2.26 -14.81
C TYR A 76 4.43 1.74 -16.17
N SER A 77 3.61 0.68 -16.19
CA SER A 77 3.07 0.10 -17.42
C SER A 77 2.25 1.12 -18.21
N HIS A 78 1.41 1.90 -17.54
CA HIS A 78 0.56 2.89 -18.18
C HIS A 78 1.38 4.06 -18.75
N LEU A 79 2.32 4.58 -17.96
CA LEU A 79 3.20 5.67 -18.37
C LEU A 79 4.07 5.27 -19.57
N HIS A 80 4.66 4.07 -19.53
CA HIS A 80 5.46 3.54 -20.64
C HIS A 80 4.63 3.40 -21.91
N THR A 81 3.39 2.90 -21.80
CA THR A 81 2.49 2.72 -22.95
C THR A 81 2.07 4.05 -23.56
N LEU A 82 1.88 5.10 -22.75
CA LEU A 82 1.56 6.43 -23.23
C LEU A 82 2.76 7.08 -23.93
N LEU A 83 3.94 6.98 -23.33
CA LEU A 83 5.18 7.50 -23.92
C LEU A 83 5.48 6.85 -25.27
N SER A 84 5.34 5.53 -25.39
CA SER A 84 5.58 4.81 -26.64
C SER A 84 4.51 5.04 -27.72
N LYS A 85 3.40 5.71 -27.39
CA LYS A 85 2.39 6.14 -28.37
C LYS A 85 2.61 7.57 -28.84
N ILE A 86 3.32 8.38 -28.06
CA ILE A 86 3.55 9.81 -28.32
C ILE A 86 4.87 10.02 -29.07
N PHE A 87 5.89 9.22 -28.76
CA PHE A 87 7.20 9.20 -29.43
C PHE A 87 7.33 7.96 -30.33
#